data_AF-A0A0Q9L160-F1
#
_entry.id   AF-A0A0Q9L160-F1
#
_cell.length_a   1.000
_cell.length_b   1.000
_cell.length_c   1.000
_cell.angle_alpha   90.00
_cell.angle_beta   90.00
_cell.angle_gamma   90.00
#
_symmetry.space_group_name_H-M   'P 1'
#
loop_
_entity.id
_entity.type
_entity.pdbx_description
1 polymer ?
#
loop_
_entity_poly.entity_id
_entity_poly.type
_entity_poly.pdbx_seq_one_letter_code
_entity_poly.pdbx_strand_id
1 'polypeptide(L)'
;MPIVRVYLPLDPATLSTLRNSGELGPAPVNGHAALASSPRPGIGNDDEEREYAAWSAAASDAAGRAPDGTRRVVASADVDAAVVERAAADGTAVELHTVVALPRIASFHIDEEPGGQVADLLWYDVTELDDVIALLGE
;
A
#
# COMPACT_ATOMS: atom_id res chain seq x y z
N MET A 1 -3.85 5.76 19.77
CA MET A 1 -3.17 6.79 18.95
C MET A 1 -3.95 6.91 17.65
N PRO A 2 -3.93 8.04 16.93
CA PRO A 2 -4.62 8.12 15.64
C PRO A 2 -4.03 7.12 14.66
N ILE A 3 -4.89 6.43 13.92
CA ILE A 3 -4.54 5.45 12.89
C ILE A 3 -4.58 6.15 11.52
N VAL A 4 -3.62 5.80 10.67
CA VAL A 4 -3.53 6.25 9.28
C VAL A 4 -3.45 5.02 8.37
N ARG A 5 -4.20 5.06 7.27
CA ARG A 5 -4.08 4.07 6.21
C ARG A 5 -2.90 4.38 5.31
N VAL A 6 -2.07 3.37 5.08
CA VAL A 6 -0.89 3.44 4.24
C VAL A 6 -0.98 2.33 3.20
N TYR A 7 -0.83 2.71 1.93
CA TYR A 7 -0.82 1.82 0.79
C TYR A 7 0.62 1.44 0.46
N LEU A 8 0.94 0.15 0.60
CA LEU A 8 2.29 -0.40 0.48
C LEU A 8 2.41 -1.12 -0.86
N PRO A 9 3.21 -0.61 -1.83
CA PRO A 9 3.51 -1.33 -3.05
C PRO A 9 4.43 -2.52 -2.74
N LEU A 10 3.97 -3.74 -3.04
CA LEU A 10 4.67 -4.97 -2.72
C LEU A 10 5.18 -5.68 -3.98
N ASP A 11 6.13 -6.58 -3.78
CA ASP A 11 6.61 -7.54 -4.77
C ASP A 11 6.44 -8.99 -4.25
N PRO A 12 6.55 -10.02 -5.11
CA PRO A 12 6.36 -11.41 -4.70
C PRO A 12 7.31 -11.90 -3.59
N ALA A 13 8.54 -11.40 -3.53
CA ALA A 13 9.51 -11.78 -2.50
C ALA A 13 9.14 -11.18 -1.14
N THR A 14 8.64 -9.94 -1.15
CA THR A 14 8.11 -9.24 0.02
C THR A 14 6.88 -9.95 0.58
N LEU A 15 5.94 -10.41 -0.26
CA LEU A 15 4.78 -11.21 0.18
C LEU A 15 5.20 -12.57 0.78
N SER A 16 6.17 -13.24 0.16
CA SER A 16 6.72 -14.49 0.70
C SER A 16 7.35 -14.27 2.08
N THR A 17 8.03 -13.13 2.28
CA THR A 17 8.60 -12.74 3.58
C THR A 17 7.50 -12.46 4.60
N LEU A 18 6.47 -11.72 4.23
CA LEU A 18 5.31 -11.44 5.08
C LEU A 18 4.63 -12.73 5.55
N ARG A 19 4.43 -13.70 4.66
CA ARG A 19 3.86 -15.00 4.99
C ARG A 19 4.69 -15.75 6.02
N ASN A 20 6.01 -15.74 5.87
CA ASN A 20 6.92 -16.55 6.70
C ASN A 20 7.25 -15.89 8.05
N SER A 21 7.36 -14.57 8.09
CA SER A 21 7.75 -13.81 9.28
C SER A 21 6.58 -13.17 10.02
N GLY A 22 5.45 -12.95 9.33
CA GLY A 22 4.32 -12.20 9.87
C GLY A 22 4.51 -10.68 9.85
N GLU A 23 5.53 -10.16 9.15
CA GLU A 23 5.82 -8.73 9.10
C GLU A 23 6.47 -8.27 7.78
N LEU A 24 6.22 -7.02 7.40
CA LEU A 24 6.91 -6.31 6.32
C LEU A 24 8.06 -5.50 6.89
N GLY A 25 9.26 -5.73 6.37
CA GLY A 25 10.47 -5.04 6.78
C GLY A 25 11.67 -5.44 5.92
N PRO A 26 12.88 -4.97 6.26
CA PRO A 26 13.21 -4.09 7.39
C PRO A 26 12.69 -2.64 7.19
N ALA A 27 12.63 -1.87 8.28
CA ALA A 27 12.36 -0.43 8.20
C ALA A 27 13.55 0.34 7.57
N PRO A 28 13.31 1.45 6.85
CA PRO A 28 12.00 2.05 6.61
C PRO A 28 11.18 1.29 5.56
N VAL A 29 9.87 1.16 5.80
CA VAL A 29 8.91 0.60 4.84
C VAL A 29 8.28 1.76 4.07
N ASN A 30 8.44 1.76 2.74
CA ASN A 30 7.94 2.83 1.87
C ASN A 30 6.50 2.56 1.42
N GLY A 31 5.68 3.61 1.39
CA GLY A 31 4.31 3.53 0.92
C GLY A 31 3.70 4.90 0.61
N HIS A 32 2.37 4.94 0.52
CA HIS A 32 1.62 6.16 0.24
C HIS A 32 0.47 6.33 1.22
N ALA A 33 0.21 7.54 1.71
CA ALA A 33 -0.88 7.83 2.62
C ALA A 33 -1.56 9.17 2.30
N ALA A 34 -2.87 9.24 2.53
CA ALA A 34 -3.70 10.42 2.29
C ALA A 34 -3.61 11.46 3.41
N LEU A 35 -2.39 11.87 3.75
CA LEU A 35 -2.17 12.81 4.85
C LEU A 35 -2.72 14.20 4.49
N ALA A 36 -3.56 14.76 5.37
CA ALA A 36 -4.07 16.11 5.20
C ALA A 36 -2.91 17.12 5.13
N SER A 37 -2.80 17.84 4.02
CA SER A 37 -1.85 18.96 3.91
C SER A 37 -2.21 20.02 4.94
N SER A 38 -1.21 20.79 5.40
CA SER A 38 -1.43 21.87 6.37
C SER A 38 -2.65 22.71 5.96
N PRO A 39 -3.62 22.98 6.85
CA PRO A 39 -4.92 23.52 6.46
C PRO A 39 -4.74 24.86 5.73
N ARG A 40 -4.93 24.85 4.41
CA ARG A 40 -5.07 26.08 3.60
C ARG A 40 -6.55 26.43 3.56
N PRO A 41 -6.97 27.56 4.15
CA PRO A 41 -8.37 27.97 4.12
C PRO A 41 -8.86 28.14 2.67
N GLY A 42 -10.00 27.55 2.31
CA GLY A 42 -10.71 27.80 1.05
C GLY A 42 -10.43 26.84 -0.10
N ILE A 43 -9.55 25.84 0.08
CA ILE A 43 -9.39 24.73 -0.88
C ILE A 43 -10.01 23.50 -0.22
N GLY A 44 -11.07 22.95 -0.85
CA GLY A 44 -11.67 21.70 -0.40
C GLY A 44 -10.59 20.63 -0.27
N ASN A 45 -10.45 20.09 0.93
CA ASN A 45 -9.56 18.98 1.23
C ASN A 45 -10.44 17.72 1.20
N ASP A 46 -10.86 17.30 0.01
CA ASP A 46 -11.68 16.11 -0.12
C ASP A 46 -10.88 14.88 0.30
N ASP A 47 -11.39 14.17 1.30
CA ASP A 47 -10.74 13.00 1.87
C ASP A 47 -10.71 11.86 0.84
N GLU A 48 -11.78 11.70 0.06
CA GLU A 48 -11.89 10.64 -0.95
C GLU A 48 -10.87 10.84 -2.08
N GLU A 49 -10.73 12.07 -2.59
CA GLU A 49 -9.75 12.38 -3.64
C GLU A 49 -8.30 12.13 -3.18
N ARG A 50 -7.98 12.42 -1.92
CA ARG A 50 -6.63 12.17 -1.38
C ARG A 50 -6.37 10.69 -1.18
N GLU A 51 -7.34 9.94 -0.67
CA GLU A 51 -7.26 8.47 -0.55
C GLU A 51 -7.06 7.85 -1.92
N TYR A 52 -7.84 8.29 -2.92
CA TYR A 52 -7.67 7.85 -4.29
C TYR A 52 -6.28 8.18 -4.86
N ALA A 53 -5.75 9.38 -4.60
CA ALA A 53 -4.42 9.78 -5.04
C ALA A 53 -3.30 8.93 -4.38
N ALA A 54 -3.43 8.63 -3.08
CA ALA A 54 -2.46 7.80 -2.36
C ALA A 54 -2.50 6.35 -2.85
N TRP A 55 -3.69 5.79 -3.00
CA TRP A 55 -3.88 4.43 -3.51
C TRP A 55 -3.40 4.29 -4.96
N SER A 56 -3.73 5.25 -5.83
CA SER A 56 -3.29 5.24 -7.23
C SER A 56 -1.78 5.35 -7.38
N ALA A 57 -1.13 6.16 -6.54
CA ALA A 57 0.33 6.27 -6.51
C ALA A 57 0.97 4.94 -6.09
N ALA A 58 0.45 4.30 -5.04
CA ALA A 58 0.92 2.97 -4.64
C ALA A 58 0.71 1.91 -5.73
N ALA A 59 -0.41 1.94 -6.45
CA ALA A 59 -0.66 1.02 -7.57
C ALA A 59 0.31 1.24 -8.74
N SER A 60 0.70 2.50 -9.00
CA SER A 60 1.73 2.83 -9.99
C SER A 60 3.10 2.31 -9.56
N ASP A 61 3.49 2.51 -8.29
CA ASP A 61 4.76 2.02 -7.76
C ASP A 61 4.82 0.49 -7.73
N ALA A 62 3.70 -0.18 -7.39
CA ALA A 62 3.58 -1.63 -7.42
C ALA A 62 3.73 -2.18 -8.85
N ALA A 63 3.20 -1.48 -9.86
CA ALA A 63 3.38 -1.88 -11.26
C ALA A 63 4.86 -1.86 -11.67
N GLY A 64 5.64 -0.90 -11.16
CA GLY A 64 7.09 -0.84 -11.40
C GLY A 64 7.90 -1.90 -10.65
N ARG A 65 7.31 -2.54 -9.63
CA ARG A 65 7.92 -3.64 -8.84
C ARG A 65 7.53 -5.02 -9.34
N ALA A 66 6.43 -5.13 -10.07
CA ALA A 66 5.98 -6.37 -10.69
C ALA A 66 6.91 -6.76 -11.84
N PRO A 67 7.50 -7.97 -11.84
CA PRO A 67 8.17 -8.50 -13.02
C PRO A 67 7.26 -8.53 -14.25
N ASP A 68 7.85 -8.48 -15.46
CA ASP A 68 7.09 -8.57 -16.71
C ASP A 68 6.14 -9.78 -16.73
N GLY A 69 4.87 -9.53 -17.02
CA GLY A 69 3.84 -10.56 -17.09
C GLY A 69 3.30 -11.02 -15.74
N THR A 70 3.70 -10.40 -14.62
CA THR A 70 3.12 -10.66 -13.30
C THR A 70 2.14 -9.57 -12.87
N ARG A 71 1.31 -9.87 -11.88
CA ARG A 71 0.33 -8.92 -11.32
C ARG A 71 1.02 -8.01 -10.30
N ARG A 72 0.63 -6.73 -10.27
CA ARG A 72 1.05 -5.83 -9.18
C ARG A 72 0.29 -6.14 -7.91
N VAL A 73 0.88 -5.86 -6.75
CA VAL A 73 0.19 -5.98 -5.46
C VAL A 73 0.37 -4.73 -4.61
N VAL A 74 -0.73 -4.24 -4.03
CA VAL A 74 -0.75 -3.16 -3.04
C VAL A 74 -1.40 -3.66 -1.76
N ALA A 75 -0.71 -3.59 -0.63
CA ALA A 75 -1.33 -3.85 0.67
C ALA A 75 -1.86 -2.54 1.28
N SER A 76 -3.06 -2.57 1.85
CA SER A 76 -3.60 -1.47 2.65
C SER A 76 -3.32 -1.77 4.12
N ALA A 77 -2.51 -0.96 4.79
CA ALA A 77 -2.13 -1.16 6.18
C ALA A 77 -2.57 0.01 7.07
N ASP A 78 -3.14 -0.32 8.22
CA ASP A 78 -3.58 0.63 9.24
C ASP A 78 -2.52 0.72 10.35
N VAL A 79 -1.73 1.80 10.33
CA VAL A 79 -0.59 2.00 11.23
C VAL A 79 -0.80 3.22 12.14
N ASP A 80 -0.03 3.28 13.23
CA ASP A 80 -0.06 4.44 14.12
C ASP A 80 0.54 5.66 13.41
N ALA A 81 -0.16 6.80 13.40
CA ALA A 81 0.28 8.00 12.69
C ALA A 81 1.67 8.51 13.14
N ALA A 82 2.10 8.16 14.36
CA ALA A 82 3.39 8.54 14.92
C ALA A 82 4.59 7.85 14.27
N VAL A 83 4.38 6.76 13.52
CA VAL A 83 5.45 6.06 12.79
C VAL A 83 5.52 6.46 11.32
N VAL A 84 4.62 7.33 10.86
CA VAL A 84 4.50 7.76 9.46
C VAL A 84 5.21 9.09 9.26
N GLU A 85 6.21 9.14 8.39
CA GLU A 85 6.89 10.35 7.98
C GLU A 85 6.62 10.66 6.51
N ARG A 86 6.33 11.92 6.17
CA ARG A 86 6.19 12.35 4.77
C ARG A 86 7.56 12.37 4.09
N ALA A 87 7.68 11.68 2.95
CA ALA A 87 8.87 11.78 2.11
C ALA A 87 8.93 13.14 1.36
N ALA A 88 7.77 13.77 1.10
CA ALA A 88 7.67 15.08 0.48
C ALA A 88 6.52 15.91 1.10
N ALA A 89 6.70 17.23 1.20
CA ALA A 89 5.78 18.13 1.89
C ALA A 89 4.32 18.06 1.38
N ASP A 90 4.13 17.97 0.06
CA ASP A 90 2.82 17.97 -0.59
C ASP A 90 2.52 16.64 -1.34
N GLY A 91 3.29 15.58 -1.06
CA GLY A 91 3.17 14.28 -1.73
C GLY A 91 2.39 13.25 -0.90
N THR A 92 2.00 12.15 -1.56
CA THR A 92 1.41 10.98 -0.90
C THR A 92 2.47 10.04 -0.32
N ALA A 93 3.71 10.10 -0.81
CA ALA A 93 4.79 9.22 -0.40
C ALA A 93 5.16 9.39 1.08
N VAL A 94 5.25 8.27 1.78
CA VAL A 94 5.59 8.18 3.21
C VAL A 94 6.59 7.07 3.48
N GLU A 95 7.34 7.23 4.56
CA GLU A 95 8.23 6.23 5.14
C GLU A 95 7.71 5.81 6.51
N LEU A 96 7.71 4.51 6.77
CA LEU A 96 7.39 3.93 8.07
C LEU A 96 8.67 3.48 8.75
N HIS A 97 9.06 4.11 9.86
CA HIS A 97 10.30 3.80 10.60
C HIS A 97 10.17 2.58 11.52
N THR A 98 9.22 1.70 11.22
CA THR A 98 8.98 0.43 11.91
C THR A 98 8.55 -0.62 10.89
N VAL A 99 8.73 -1.89 11.25
CA VAL A 99 8.11 -3.00 10.52
C VAL A 99 6.58 -2.90 10.58
N VAL A 100 5.90 -3.40 9.55
CA VAL A 100 4.44 -3.49 9.50
C VAL A 100 4.03 -4.93 9.73
N ALA A 101 3.51 -5.23 10.92
CA ALA A 101 3.03 -6.58 11.24
C ALA A 101 1.79 -6.94 10.40
N LEU A 102 1.65 -8.21 10.01
CA LEU A 102 0.51 -8.73 9.23
C LEU A 102 -0.86 -8.33 9.80
N PRO A 103 -1.11 -8.32 11.13
CA PRO A 103 -2.38 -7.86 11.68
C PRO A 103 -2.70 -6.38 11.47
N ARG A 104 -1.74 -5.57 10.99
CA ARG A 104 -1.96 -4.18 10.59
C ARG A 104 -2.38 -4.07 9.13
N ILE A 105 -2.23 -5.12 8.33
CA ILE A 105 -2.71 -5.15 6.95
C ILE A 105 -4.21 -5.47 6.98
N ALA A 106 -5.01 -4.63 6.34
CA ALA A 106 -6.45 -4.81 6.23
C ALA A 106 -6.83 -5.58 4.95
N SER A 107 -6.13 -5.31 3.84
CA SER A 107 -6.44 -5.92 2.55
C SER A 107 -5.28 -5.86 1.56
N PHE A 108 -5.42 -6.62 0.48
CA PHE A 108 -4.57 -6.56 -0.71
C PHE A 108 -5.38 -6.12 -1.92
N HIS A 109 -4.74 -5.39 -2.83
CA HIS A 109 -5.25 -5.08 -4.15
C HIS A 109 -4.31 -5.68 -5.19
N ILE A 110 -4.85 -6.44 -6.13
CA ILE A 110 -4.08 -7.17 -7.15
C ILE A 110 -4.72 -7.00 -8.53
N ASP A 111 -3.94 -7.00 -9.60
CA ASP A 111 -4.53 -6.96 -10.94
C ASP A 111 -5.47 -8.14 -11.20
N GLU A 112 -6.59 -7.93 -11.89
CA GLU A 112 -7.46 -9.00 -12.43
C GLU A 112 -6.80 -9.73 -13.62
N GLU A 113 -5.99 -9.02 -14.40
CA GLU A 113 -5.10 -9.58 -15.43
C GLU A 113 -3.74 -8.85 -15.37
N PRO A 114 -2.59 -9.54 -15.57
CA PRO A 114 -1.28 -8.88 -15.53
C PRO A 114 -1.21 -7.63 -16.42
N GLY A 115 -0.83 -6.49 -15.84
CA GLY A 115 -0.74 -5.21 -16.56
C GLY A 115 -2.09 -4.50 -16.80
N GLY A 116 -3.15 -4.90 -16.09
CA GLY A 116 -4.48 -4.29 -16.15
C GLY A 116 -4.52 -2.82 -15.70
N GLN A 117 -5.71 -2.21 -15.74
CA GLN A 117 -5.88 -0.83 -15.29
C GLN A 117 -5.98 -0.74 -13.77
N VAL A 118 -5.53 0.38 -13.19
CA VAL A 118 -5.59 0.61 -11.74
C VAL A 118 -7.03 0.53 -11.22
N ALA A 119 -8.02 0.92 -12.02
CA ALA A 119 -9.42 0.88 -11.62
C ALA A 119 -9.99 -0.55 -11.45
N ASP A 120 -9.31 -1.56 -12.00
CA ASP A 120 -9.78 -2.94 -12.08
C ASP A 120 -9.04 -3.87 -11.09
N LEU A 121 -8.39 -3.30 -10.06
CA LEU A 121 -7.75 -4.13 -9.04
C LEU A 121 -8.77 -4.90 -8.22
N LEU A 122 -8.59 -6.22 -8.16
CA LEU A 122 -9.31 -7.12 -7.27
C LEU A 122 -8.93 -6.82 -5.83
N TRP A 123 -9.90 -6.95 -4.92
CA TRP A 123 -9.71 -6.76 -3.49
C TRP A 123 -9.75 -8.12 -2.77
N TYR A 124 -8.74 -8.36 -1.93
CA TYR A 124 -8.63 -9.56 -1.09
C TYR A 124 -8.47 -9.15 0.37
N ASP A 125 -9.12 -9.87 1.27
CA ASP A 125 -8.94 -9.67 2.71
C ASP A 125 -7.52 -10.11 3.13
N VAL A 126 -7.01 -9.57 4.24
CA VAL A 126 -5.68 -9.98 4.76
C VAL A 126 -5.59 -11.48 5.04
N THR A 127 -6.69 -12.13 5.39
CA THR A 127 -6.76 -13.58 5.63
C THR A 127 -6.59 -14.42 4.36
N GLU A 128 -6.71 -13.81 3.18
CA GLU A 128 -6.55 -14.44 1.86
C GLU A 128 -5.12 -14.26 1.30
N LEU A 129 -4.12 -14.00 2.16
CA LEU A 129 -2.71 -13.85 1.76
C LEU A 129 -2.19 -15.03 0.94
N ASP A 130 -2.56 -16.26 1.27
CA ASP A 130 -2.13 -17.45 0.52
C ASP A 130 -2.71 -17.47 -0.91
N ASP A 131 -3.94 -16.97 -1.10
CA ASP A 131 -4.57 -16.86 -2.42
C ASP A 131 -3.90 -15.77 -3.25
N VAL A 132 -3.59 -14.61 -2.63
CA VAL A 132 -2.82 -13.54 -3.27
C VAL A 132 -1.45 -14.04 -3.74
N ILE A 133 -0.76 -14.84 -2.94
CA ILE A 133 0.54 -15.43 -3.31
C ILE A 133 0.37 -16.43 -4.46
N ALA A 134 -0.70 -17.24 -4.46
CA ALA A 134 -0.97 -18.19 -5.52
C ALA A 134 -1.19 -17.50 -6.88
N LEU A 135 -1.95 -16.39 -6.91
CA LEU A 135 -2.24 -15.61 -8.11
C LEU A 135 -0.99 -14.98 -8.77
N LEU A 136 0.10 -14.81 -8.02
CA LEU A 136 1.37 -14.31 -8.54
C LEU A 136 2.25 -15.40 -9.16
N GLY A 137 1.92 -16.68 -8.92
CA GLY A 137 2.60 -17.83 -9.48
C GLY A 137 1.92 -18.45 -10.71
N GLU A 138 0.73 -17.96 -11.07
CA GLU A 138 0.01 -18.31 -12.31
C GLU A 138 0.55 -17.56 -13.52
#